data_AF-A0A6B2VAK7-F1
#
_entry.id   AF-A0A6B2VAK7-F1
#
_cell.length_a   1.000
_cell.length_b   1.000
_cell.length_c   1.000
_cell.angle_alpha   90.00
_cell.angle_beta   90.00
_cell.angle_gamma   90.00
#
_symmetry.space_group_name_H-M   'P 1'
#
loop_
_entity.id
_entity.type
_entity.pdbx_description
1 polymer ?
#
loop_
_entity_poly.entity_id
_entity_poly.type
_entity_poly.pdbx_seq_one_letter_code
_entity_poly.pdbx_strand_id
1 'polypeptide(L)'
;PTAPSALLGGLYAAASFPERDQVAAALRFAAGAPDGDSAACVTGALLGAAHGAEALPLDLVSRHELAWVLDVLARDLVAQLVDRPSGTEYAPGWDPYWWDRYPGW
;
A
#
# COMPACT_ATOMS: atom_id res chain seq x y z
N PRO A 1 -20.26 0.87 -4.98
CA PRO A 1 -19.10 1.62 -5.52
C PRO A 1 -18.68 1.24 -6.95
N THR A 2 -18.20 2.22 -7.71
CA THR A 2 -17.41 1.99 -8.93
C THR A 2 -15.94 2.32 -8.66
N ALA A 3 -15.00 1.73 -9.41
CA ALA A 3 -13.57 2.04 -9.22
C ALA A 3 -13.25 3.55 -9.29
N PRO A 4 -13.84 4.36 -10.20
CA PRO A 4 -13.63 5.80 -10.22
C PRO A 4 -14.08 6.53 -8.95
N SER A 5 -15.20 6.12 -8.33
CA SER A 5 -15.70 6.79 -7.13
C SER A 5 -14.79 6.56 -5.93
N ALA A 6 -14.25 5.34 -5.78
CA ALA A 6 -13.29 5.02 -4.72
C ALA A 6 -11.98 5.81 -4.90
N LEU A 7 -11.48 5.90 -6.13
CA LEU A 7 -10.27 6.68 -6.43
C LEU A 7 -10.47 8.16 -6.11
N LEU A 8 -11.57 8.76 -6.58
CA LEU A 8 -11.86 10.18 -6.32
C LEU A 8 -12.05 10.48 -4.84
N GLY A 9 -12.82 9.65 -4.12
CA GLY A 9 -13.02 9.80 -2.69
C GLY A 9 -11.73 9.64 -1.89
N GLY A 10 -10.92 8.64 -2.24
CA GLY A 10 -9.64 8.39 -1.59
C GLY A 10 -8.63 9.50 -1.82
N LEU A 11 -8.55 10.02 -3.05
CA LEU A 11 -7.71 11.17 -3.41
C LEU A 11 -8.17 12.44 -2.68
N TYR A 12 -9.47 12.69 -2.63
CA TYR A 12 -10.04 13.84 -1.93
C TYR A 12 -9.68 13.83 -0.44
N ALA A 13 -9.81 12.67 0.21
CA ALA A 13 -9.42 12.53 1.61
C ALA A 13 -7.91 12.73 1.81
N ALA A 14 -7.05 12.13 0.98
CA ALA A 14 -5.60 12.32 1.06
C ALA A 14 -5.19 13.80 0.88
N ALA A 15 -5.81 14.50 -0.06
CA ALA A 15 -5.53 15.92 -0.32
C ALA A 15 -6.06 16.85 0.80
N SER A 16 -7.13 16.46 1.48
CA SER A 16 -7.71 17.24 2.59
C SER A 16 -6.94 17.09 3.90
N PHE A 17 -6.12 16.04 4.01
CA PHE A 17 -5.33 15.70 5.20
C PHE A 17 -3.88 15.35 4.80
N PRO A 18 -3.11 16.31 4.24
CA PRO A 18 -1.83 16.01 3.59
C PRO A 18 -0.69 15.72 4.56
N GLU A 19 -0.79 16.10 5.84
CA GLU A 19 0.32 16.02 6.79
C GLU A 19 0.45 14.64 7.44
N ARG A 20 1.67 14.28 7.85
CA ARG A 20 1.98 12.97 8.44
C ARG A 20 1.16 12.66 9.70
N ASP A 21 0.93 13.64 10.56
CA ASP A 21 0.15 13.50 11.78
C ASP A 21 -1.37 13.38 11.53
N GLN A 22 -1.82 13.70 10.31
CA GLN A 22 -3.22 13.66 9.90
C GLN A 22 -3.65 12.31 9.28
N VAL A 23 -2.71 11.39 9.03
CA VAL A 23 -2.99 10.09 8.38
C VAL A 23 -4.13 9.33 9.06
N ALA A 24 -4.14 9.26 10.39
CA ALA A 24 -5.21 8.60 11.14
C ALA A 24 -6.58 9.28 10.95
N ALA A 25 -6.61 10.62 10.86
CA ALA A 25 -7.83 11.37 10.61
C ALA A 25 -8.33 11.16 9.18
N ALA A 26 -7.43 11.14 8.19
CA ALA A 26 -7.74 10.90 6.79
C ALA A 26 -8.40 9.53 6.58
N LEU A 27 -7.84 8.47 7.18
CA LEU A 27 -8.38 7.12 7.10
C LEU A 27 -9.76 7.01 7.72
N ARG A 28 -9.97 7.60 8.90
CA ARG A 28 -11.30 7.65 9.55
C ARG A 28 -12.31 8.43 8.73
N PHE A 29 -11.90 9.53 8.11
CA PHE A 29 -12.75 10.32 7.23
C PHE A 29 -13.18 9.53 5.99
N ALA A 30 -12.22 8.89 5.30
CA ALA A 30 -12.49 8.08 4.11
C ALA A 30 -13.37 6.86 4.41
N ALA A 31 -13.17 6.20 5.55
CA ALA A 31 -13.98 5.07 6.00
C ALA A 31 -15.45 5.44 6.26
N GLY A 32 -15.75 6.73 6.49
CA GLY A 32 -17.12 7.22 6.66
C GLY A 32 -17.90 7.42 5.35
N ALA A 33 -17.25 7.30 4.18
CA ALA A 33 -17.90 7.43 2.88
C ALA A 33 -18.79 6.21 2.56
N PRO A 34 -19.78 6.34 1.65
CA PRO A 34 -20.40 5.19 1.03
C PRO A 34 -19.32 4.29 0.40
N ASP A 35 -19.29 3.00 0.77
CA ASP A 35 -18.23 2.06 0.40
C ASP A 35 -16.82 2.46 0.89
N GLY A 36 -16.76 2.99 2.12
CA GLY A 36 -15.58 3.58 2.73
C GLY A 36 -14.33 2.70 2.77
N ASP A 37 -14.46 1.36 2.75
CA ASP A 37 -13.33 0.44 2.71
C ASP A 37 -12.43 0.69 1.49
N SER A 38 -13.04 0.85 0.30
CA SER A 38 -12.30 1.10 -0.94
C SER A 38 -11.64 2.48 -0.93
N ALA A 39 -12.35 3.50 -0.44
CA ALA A 39 -11.83 4.86 -0.37
C ALA A 39 -10.68 4.97 0.65
N ALA A 40 -10.84 4.37 1.83
CA ALA A 40 -9.81 4.33 2.87
C ALA A 40 -8.57 3.56 2.41
N CYS A 41 -8.73 2.48 1.65
CA CYS A 41 -7.62 1.76 1.02
C CYS A 41 -6.81 2.67 0.10
N VAL A 42 -7.46 3.41 -0.80
CA VAL A 42 -6.79 4.37 -1.69
C VAL A 42 -6.13 5.50 -0.88
N THR A 43 -6.81 6.08 0.10
CA THR A 43 -6.25 7.12 0.98
C THR A 43 -4.99 6.63 1.71
N GLY A 44 -5.03 5.41 2.26
CA GLY A 44 -3.90 4.79 2.96
C GLY A 44 -2.72 4.53 2.02
N ALA A 45 -2.97 4.07 0.80
CA ALA A 45 -1.92 3.87 -0.20
C ALA A 45 -1.22 5.18 -0.58
N LEU A 46 -1.98 6.26 -0.81
CA LEU A 46 -1.43 7.57 -1.17
C LEU A 46 -0.62 8.19 -0.03
N LEU A 47 -1.18 8.22 1.18
CA LEU A 47 -0.51 8.82 2.34
C LEU A 47 0.66 7.96 2.83
N GLY A 48 0.54 6.63 2.77
CA GLY A 48 1.62 5.70 3.09
C GLY A 48 2.80 5.83 2.12
N ALA A 49 2.54 6.05 0.83
CA ALA A 49 3.58 6.33 -0.16
C ALA A 49 4.27 7.69 0.09
N ALA A 50 3.52 8.71 0.53
CA ALA A 50 4.06 10.04 0.78
C ALA A 50 4.87 10.13 2.09
N HIS A 51 4.44 9.47 3.16
CA HIS A 51 4.99 9.63 4.50
C HIS A 51 5.75 8.41 5.04
N GLY A 52 5.73 7.30 4.30
CA GLY A 52 6.33 6.02 4.69
C GLY A 52 5.47 5.19 5.65
N ALA A 53 5.84 3.92 5.81
CA ALA A 53 5.12 2.95 6.65
C ALA A 53 5.02 3.39 8.12
N GLU A 54 6.01 4.12 8.63
CA GLU A 54 6.07 4.67 10.00
C GLU A 54 5.03 5.77 10.26
N ALA A 55 4.27 6.20 9.26
CA ALA A 55 3.15 7.12 9.41
C ALA A 55 1.81 6.39 9.63
N LEU A 56 1.76 5.07 9.42
CA LEU A 56 0.54 4.31 9.55
C LEU A 56 0.12 4.18 11.03
N PRO A 57 -1.19 4.28 11.35
CA PRO A 57 -1.65 4.16 12.73
C PRO A 57 -1.40 2.74 13.27
N LEU A 58 -0.58 2.64 14.32
CA LEU A 58 -0.14 1.36 14.89
C LEU A 58 -1.31 0.50 15.36
N ASP A 59 -2.37 1.11 15.89
CA ASP A 59 -3.58 0.44 16.35
C ASP A 59 -4.36 -0.24 15.22
N LEU A 60 -4.35 0.35 14.03
CA LEU A 60 -4.95 -0.23 12.83
C LEU A 60 -4.08 -1.35 12.25
N VAL A 61 -2.77 -1.11 12.14
CA VAL A 61 -1.83 -2.12 11.61
C VAL A 61 -1.81 -3.37 12.50
N SER A 62 -1.75 -3.20 13.82
CA SER A 62 -1.64 -4.32 14.77
C SER A 62 -2.86 -5.24 14.78
N ARG A 63 -4.02 -4.75 14.34
CA ARG A 63 -5.27 -5.54 14.26
C ARG A 63 -5.44 -6.21 12.90
N HIS A 64 -4.64 -5.83 11.91
CA HIS A 64 -4.83 -6.31 10.56
C HIS A 64 -4.28 -7.73 10.43
N GLU A 65 -5.18 -8.67 10.13
CA GLU A 65 -4.90 -10.10 9.97
C GLU A 65 -3.81 -10.42 8.92
N LEU A 66 -3.63 -9.54 7.92
CA LEU A 66 -2.63 -9.68 6.87
C LEU A 66 -1.43 -8.74 7.05
N ALA A 67 -1.29 -8.04 8.19
CA ALA A 67 -0.22 -7.05 8.40
C ALA A 67 1.16 -7.62 8.08
N TRP A 68 1.45 -8.82 8.60
CA TRP A 68 2.73 -9.48 8.36
C TRP A 68 2.93 -9.89 6.89
N VAL A 69 1.89 -10.41 6.24
CA VAL A 69 1.96 -10.81 4.82
C VAL A 69 2.20 -9.58 3.94
N LEU A 70 1.46 -8.49 4.18
CA LEU A 70 1.62 -7.22 3.46
C LEU A 70 3.02 -6.62 3.66
N ASP A 71 3.57 -6.71 4.86
CA ASP A 71 4.91 -6.22 5.20
C ASP A 71 6.00 -7.03 4.48
N VAL A 72 5.85 -8.36 4.36
CA VAL A 72 6.72 -9.20 3.54
C VAL A 72 6.61 -8.82 2.06
N LEU A 73 5.40 -8.68 1.53
CA LEU A 73 5.17 -8.29 0.13
C LEU A 73 5.76 -6.90 -0.19
N ALA A 74 5.64 -5.94 0.74
CA ALA A 74 6.21 -4.62 0.57
C ALA A 74 7.74 -4.65 0.51
N ARG A 75 8.39 -5.42 1.39
CA ARG A 75 9.85 -5.60 1.35
C ARG A 75 10.31 -6.33 0.10
N ASP A 76 9.60 -7.37 -0.32
CA ASP A 76 9.92 -8.12 -1.53
C ASP A 76 9.72 -7.27 -2.79
N LEU A 77 8.71 -6.38 -2.81
CA LEU A 77 8.56 -5.40 -3.88
C LEU A 77 9.74 -4.43 -3.94
N VAL A 78 10.19 -3.91 -2.79
CA VAL A 78 11.37 -3.03 -2.72
C VAL A 78 12.62 -3.78 -3.20
N ALA A 79 12.84 -5.01 -2.75
CA ALA A 79 13.96 -5.85 -3.20
C ALA A 79 13.89 -6.07 -4.72
N GLN A 80 12.70 -6.32 -5.28
CA GLN A 80 12.52 -6.47 -6.71
C GLN A 80 12.86 -5.21 -7.49
N LEU A 81 12.51 -4.03 -6.98
CA LEU A 81 12.78 -2.76 -7.65
C LEU A 81 14.26 -2.35 -7.57
N VAL A 82 14.93 -2.66 -6.44
CA VAL A 82 16.31 -2.22 -6.15
C VAL A 82 17.33 -3.27 -6.59
N ASP A 83 17.19 -4.51 -6.14
CA ASP A 83 18.18 -5.58 -6.30
C ASP A 83 17.89 -6.53 -7.46
N ARG A 84 16.63 -6.53 -7.94
CA ARG A 84 16.14 -7.33 -9.07
C ARG A 84 16.50 -8.83 -8.97
N PRO A 85 16.16 -9.52 -7.86
CA PRO A 85 16.36 -10.97 -7.69
C PRO A 85 15.83 -11.80 -8.85
N SER A 86 14.73 -11.38 -9.49
CA SER A 86 14.18 -12.06 -10.68
C SER A 86 15.00 -11.87 -11.96
N GLY A 87 15.95 -10.94 -11.96
CA GLY A 87 16.65 -10.46 -13.15
C GLY A 87 15.93 -9.34 -13.88
N THR A 88 16.47 -8.98 -15.04
CA THR A 88 15.91 -8.03 -16.00
C THR A 88 15.90 -8.65 -17.40
N GLU A 89 15.42 -7.91 -18.39
CA GLU A 89 15.58 -8.29 -19.81
C GLU A 89 17.05 -8.56 -20.19
N TYR A 90 18.02 -7.92 -19.53
CA TYR A 90 19.43 -7.95 -19.90
C TYR A 90 20.35 -8.66 -18.90
N ALA A 91 19.85 -9.05 -17.73
CA ALA A 91 20.65 -9.68 -16.68
C ALA A 91 19.86 -10.82 -16.02
N PRO A 92 20.44 -12.02 -15.87
CA PRO A 92 19.76 -13.13 -15.20
C PRO A 92 19.53 -12.81 -13.73
N GLY A 93 18.43 -13.34 -13.18
CA GLY A 93 18.15 -13.29 -11.75
C GLY A 93 19.12 -14.15 -10.94
N TRP A 94 19.37 -13.75 -9.70
CA TRP A 94 20.23 -14.48 -8.77
C TRP A 94 19.45 -15.31 -7.74
N ASP A 95 18.15 -15.03 -7.53
CA ASP A 95 17.29 -15.86 -6.69
C ASP A 95 16.53 -16.88 -7.57
N PRO A 96 16.90 -18.17 -7.54
CA PRO A 96 16.27 -19.19 -8.37
C PRO A 96 14.82 -19.50 -7.98
N TYR A 97 14.39 -19.15 -6.76
CA TYR A 97 13.04 -19.42 -6.24
C TYR A 97 12.10 -18.21 -6.36
N TRP A 98 12.59 -17.09 -6.89
CA TRP A 98 11.80 -15.86 -6.96
C TRP A 98 10.51 -16.03 -7.77
N TRP A 99 10.61 -16.69 -8.93
CA TRP A 99 9.47 -16.95 -9.81
C TRP A 99 8.50 -18.01 -9.27
N ASP A 100 8.97 -18.91 -8.38
CA ASP A 100 8.09 -19.84 -7.68
C ASP A 100 7.22 -19.09 -6.64
N ARG A 101 7.79 -18.06 -6.01
CA ARG A 101 7.09 -17.23 -5.02
C ARG A 101 6.18 -16.19 -5.67
N TYR A 102 6.62 -15.59 -6.77
CA TYR A 102 5.91 -14.52 -7.50
C TYR A 102 5.74 -14.88 -8.97
N PRO A 103 4.76 -15.73 -9.31
CA PRO A 103 4.50 -16.12 -10.68
C PRO A 103 4.02 -14.90 -11.49
N GLY A 104 4.67 -14.60 -12.61
CA GLY A 104 4.33 -13.45 -13.48
C GLY A 104 3.35 -13.77 -14.61
N TRP A 105 2.52 -14.82 -14.49
CA TRP A 105 1.60 -15.28 -15.53
C TRP A 105 0.20 -14.68 -15.43
#